data_AF-A0A392N8I9-F1
#
_entry.id   AF-A0A392N8I9-F1
#
_cell.length_a   1.000
_cell.length_b   1.000
_cell.length_c   1.000
_cell.angle_alpha   90.00
_cell.angle_beta   90.00
_cell.angle_gamma   90.00
#
_symmetry.space_group_name_H-M   'P 1'
#
loop_
_entity.id
_entity.type
_entity.pdbx_description
1 polymer ?
#
loop_
_entity_poly.entity_id
_entity_poly.type
_entity_poly.pdbx_seq_one_letter_code
_entity_poly.pdbx_strand_id
1 'polypeptide(L)'
;YAGVLPLLTADYGASEGWIASNVNPKIPPELATYAVLPQIGYFEFIPLKQLENEDTFLGVDLQPVGLTEVNVGEEYEIVMTTFTGGSSGPDDGYWW
;
A
#
# COMPACT_ATOMS: atom_id res chain seq x y z
N TYR A 1 -2.47 31.57 15.23
CA TYR A 1 -1.33 31.03 15.99
C TYR A 1 -1.27 29.53 15.74
N ALA A 2 -0.51 29.11 14.72
CA ALA A 2 -0.11 27.72 14.44
C ALA A 2 0.96 27.70 13.31
N GLY A 3 1.81 28.72 13.24
CA GLY A 3 2.70 28.92 12.09
C GLY A 3 3.89 27.96 11.99
N VAL A 4 4.05 27.06 12.98
CA VAL A 4 5.24 26.18 13.09
C VAL A 4 4.90 24.79 13.67
N LEU A 5 3.65 24.34 13.61
CA LEU A 5 3.33 22.97 14.04
C LEU A 5 3.70 21.99 12.92
N PRO A 6 4.60 21.02 13.15
CA PRO A 6 5.00 20.08 12.11
C PRO A 6 3.81 19.21 11.70
N LEU A 7 3.56 19.14 10.39
CA LEU A 7 2.60 18.21 9.80
C LEU A 7 3.18 16.81 9.84
N LEU A 8 2.42 15.87 10.40
CA LEU A 8 2.84 14.50 10.60
C LEU A 8 1.91 13.55 9.85
N THR A 9 2.47 12.49 9.29
CA THR A 9 1.72 11.33 8.80
C THR A 9 2.23 10.11 9.53
N ALA A 10 1.32 9.27 10.03
CA ALA A 10 1.67 8.09 10.81
C ALA A 10 1.50 6.82 9.97
N ASP A 11 0.29 6.59 9.47
CA ASP A 11 -0.06 5.30 8.86
C ASP A 11 -0.59 5.48 7.44
N TYR A 12 -0.35 4.46 6.62
CA TYR A 12 -0.83 4.31 5.26
C TYR A 12 -1.65 3.03 5.18
N GLY A 13 -2.92 3.15 4.76
CA GLY A 13 -3.85 2.04 4.70
C GLY A 13 -5.08 2.39 3.87
N ALA A 14 -5.86 1.36 3.57
CA ALA A 14 -7.11 1.44 2.83
C ALA A 14 -8.24 0.76 3.62
N SER A 15 -9.48 0.80 3.12
CA SER A 15 -10.61 0.10 3.76
C SER A 15 -10.39 -1.41 3.87
N GLU A 16 -9.56 -1.95 2.99
CA GLU A 16 -9.19 -3.35 2.89
C GLU A 16 -8.16 -3.77 3.96
N GLY A 17 -7.42 -2.82 4.54
CA GLY A 17 -6.43 -3.09 5.58
C GLY A 17 -5.37 -2.00 5.77
N TRP A 18 -4.64 -2.10 6.89
CA TRP A 18 -3.41 -1.32 7.08
C TRP A 18 -2.30 -1.83 6.17
N ILE A 19 -1.49 -0.94 5.59
CA ILE A 19 -0.49 -1.29 4.58
C ILE A 19 0.92 -0.98 5.08
N ALA A 20 1.16 0.24 5.54
CA ALA A 20 2.50 0.72 5.88
C ALA A 20 2.47 1.80 6.97
N SER A 21 3.61 2.05 7.60
CA SER A 21 3.76 3.11 8.61
C SER A 21 4.97 4.00 8.32
N ASN A 22 4.87 5.28 8.65
CA ASN A 22 5.91 6.28 8.41
C ASN A 22 7.03 6.10 9.42
N VAL A 23 8.18 5.61 8.94
CA VAL A 23 9.37 5.39 9.77
C VAL A 23 10.12 6.68 10.11
N ASN A 24 9.86 7.78 9.40
CA ASN A 24 10.49 9.07 9.67
C ASN A 24 9.48 10.23 9.64
N PRO A 25 8.68 10.38 10.70
CA PRO A 25 7.60 11.36 10.75
C PRO A 25 8.09 12.80 10.92
N LYS A 26 9.41 13.03 11.06
CA LYS A 26 10.02 14.36 11.19
C LYS A 26 10.43 14.97 9.85
N ILE A 27 10.42 14.19 8.77
CA ILE A 27 10.69 14.67 7.41
C ILE A 27 9.49 15.51 6.93
N PRO A 28 9.68 16.54 6.08
CA PRO A 28 8.59 17.21 5.40
C PRO A 28 7.61 16.21 4.75
N PRO A 29 6.29 16.48 4.77
CA PRO A 29 5.28 15.56 4.25
C PRO A 29 5.45 15.24 2.76
N GLU A 30 6.11 16.12 1.99
CA GLU A 30 6.45 15.91 0.57
C GLU A 30 7.46 14.77 0.33
N LEU A 31 8.21 14.38 1.37
CA LEU A 31 9.21 13.31 1.33
C LEU A 31 8.83 12.16 2.29
N ALA A 32 7.56 12.09 2.71
CA ALA A 32 7.08 11.05 3.59
C ALA A 32 7.29 9.67 2.96
N THR A 33 7.92 8.76 3.71
CA THR A 33 8.20 7.39 3.27
C THR A 33 7.55 6.42 4.24
N TYR A 34 6.79 5.47 3.72
CA TYR A 34 6.09 4.46 4.51
C TYR A 34 6.74 3.10 4.29
N ALA A 35 7.00 2.38 5.38
CA ALA A 35 7.50 1.02 5.34
C ALA A 35 6.34 0.04 5.44
N VAL A 36 6.19 -0.82 4.42
CA VAL A 36 5.21 -1.91 4.42
C VAL A 36 5.57 -2.89 5.52
N LEU A 37 4.57 -3.26 6.33
CA LEU A 37 4.77 -4.18 7.45
C LEU A 37 4.41 -5.60 6.98
N PRO A 38 5.37 -6.52 6.79
CA PRO A 38 5.09 -7.85 6.25
C PRO A 38 4.21 -8.73 7.15
N GLN A 39 4.00 -8.31 8.40
CA GLN A 39 3.26 -9.08 9.41
C GLN A 39 1.74 -8.93 9.28
N ILE A 40 1.25 -7.89 8.59
CA ILE A 40 -0.18 -7.54 8.59
C ILE A 40 -0.93 -8.11 7.37
N GLY A 41 -0.23 -8.70 6.41
CA GLY A 41 -0.82 -9.29 5.22
C GLY A 41 0.26 -9.77 4.24
N TYR A 42 -0.19 -10.36 3.15
CA TYR A 42 0.70 -10.70 2.03
C TYR A 42 0.63 -9.58 0.99
N PHE A 43 1.80 -9.13 0.54
CA PHE A 43 1.94 -7.96 -0.34
C PHE A 43 2.70 -8.33 -1.61
N GLU A 44 2.11 -7.97 -2.72
CA GLU A 44 2.61 -8.14 -4.07
C GLU A 44 2.58 -6.78 -4.79
N PHE A 45 3.45 -6.62 -5.78
CA PHE A 45 3.67 -5.34 -6.46
C PHE A 45 3.64 -5.56 -7.96
N ILE A 46 2.73 -4.87 -8.66
CA ILE A 46 2.63 -4.93 -10.12
C ILE A 46 3.33 -3.69 -10.70
N PRO A 47 4.37 -3.84 -11.53
CA PRO A 47 5.04 -2.68 -12.13
C PRO A 47 4.09 -1.83 -12.97
N LEU A 48 4.02 -0.51 -12.74
CA LEU A 48 3.11 0.38 -13.49
C LEU A 48 3.40 0.41 -15.00
N LYS A 49 4.66 0.16 -15.41
CA LYS A 49 5.04 -0.02 -16.82
C LYS A 49 4.24 -1.12 -17.52
N GLN A 50 3.76 -2.13 -16.78
CA GLN A 50 2.86 -3.16 -17.32
C GLN A 50 1.44 -2.62 -17.51
N LEU A 51 0.94 -1.78 -16.60
CA LEU A 51 -0.39 -1.18 -16.70
C LEU A 51 -0.51 -0.09 -17.77
N GLU A 52 0.55 0.66 -18.06
CA GLU A 52 0.55 1.76 -19.04
C GLU A 52 0.35 1.27 -20.49
N ASN A 53 0.57 -0.02 -20.77
CA ASN A 53 0.15 -0.60 -22.04
C ASN A 53 -1.37 -0.76 -21.99
N GLU A 54 -2.12 0.08 -22.70
CA GLU A 54 -3.59 0.11 -22.71
C GLU A 54 -4.25 -1.25 -23.04
N ASP A 55 -3.52 -2.18 -23.65
CA ASP A 55 -3.98 -3.54 -23.97
C ASP A 55 -3.98 -4.52 -22.77
N THR A 56 -3.45 -4.11 -21.61
CA THR A 56 -3.20 -4.99 -20.45
C THR A 56 -4.47 -5.31 -19.65
N PHE A 57 -5.53 -4.51 -19.79
CA PHE A 57 -6.81 -4.73 -19.10
C PHE A 57 -7.56 -5.98 -19.61
N LEU A 58 -7.18 -6.53 -20.77
CA LEU A 58 -7.82 -7.67 -21.42
C LEU A 58 -6.83 -8.80 -21.71
N GLY A 59 -6.27 -9.40 -20.65
CA GLY A 59 -5.69 -10.74 -20.75
C GLY A 59 -4.17 -10.83 -20.92
N VAL A 60 -3.42 -9.83 -20.48
CA VAL A 60 -1.97 -9.98 -20.26
C VAL A 60 -1.74 -10.59 -18.87
N ASP A 61 -0.89 -11.61 -18.79
CA ASP A 61 -0.43 -12.18 -17.52
C ASP A 61 0.38 -11.10 -16.77
N LEU A 62 -0.28 -10.37 -15.86
CA LEU A 62 0.39 -9.48 -14.92
C LEU A 62 1.40 -10.30 -14.12
N GLN A 63 2.62 -9.78 -13.98
CA GLN A 63 3.68 -10.45 -13.21
C GLN A 63 3.92 -9.68 -11.93
N PRO A 64 3.10 -9.93 -10.88
CA PRO A 64 3.37 -9.36 -9.57
C PRO A 64 4.72 -9.87 -9.05
N VAL A 65 5.47 -8.98 -8.41
CA VAL A 65 6.70 -9.31 -7.69
C VAL A 65 6.46 -9.26 -6.19
N GLY A 66 7.19 -10.06 -5.42
CA GLY A 66 7.06 -10.04 -3.96
C GLY A 66 7.63 -8.76 -3.33
N LEU A 67 7.25 -8.51 -2.07
CA LEU A 67 7.76 -7.37 -1.28
C LEU A 67 9.29 -7.24 -1.24
N THR A 68 10.03 -8.35 -1.36
CA THR A 68 11.50 -8.37 -1.34
C THR A 68 12.14 -8.17 -2.71
N GLU A 69 11.35 -8.17 -3.77
CA GLU A 69 11.81 -8.18 -5.17
C GLU A 69 11.55 -6.83 -5.87
N VAL A 70 11.09 -5.82 -5.13
CA VAL A 70 10.87 -4.46 -5.62
C VAL A 70 12.19 -3.72 -5.83
N ASN A 71 12.26 -2.90 -6.88
CA ASN A 71 13.44 -2.11 -7.21
C ASN A 71 13.25 -0.64 -6.81
N VAL A 72 14.33 -0.01 -6.34
CA VAL A 72 14.31 1.42 -5.97
C VAL A 72 14.16 2.29 -7.20
N GLY A 73 13.22 3.23 -7.16
CA GLY A 73 12.96 4.19 -8.23
C GLY A 73 11.97 3.69 -9.30
N GLU A 74 11.41 2.49 -9.11
CA GLU A 74 10.34 1.96 -9.93
C GLU A 74 8.98 2.21 -9.25
N GLU A 75 7.92 2.33 -10.05
CA GLU A 75 6.57 2.57 -9.57
C GLU A 75 5.74 1.29 -9.72
N TYR A 76 4.94 1.00 -8.69
CA TYR A 76 4.18 -0.24 -8.59
C TYR A 76 2.78 0.03 -8.05
N GLU A 77 1.82 -0.76 -8.53
CA GLU A 77 0.53 -0.94 -7.89
C GLU A 77 0.63 -2.00 -6.79
N ILE A 78 0.10 -1.69 -5.61
CA ILE A 78 0.13 -2.60 -4.45
C ILE A 78 -1.07 -3.54 -4.53
N VAL A 79 -0.79 -4.84 -4.57
CA VAL A 79 -1.79 -5.89 -4.39
C VAL A 79 -1.62 -6.45 -3.00
N MET A 80 -2.71 -6.39 -2.22
CA MET A 80 -2.73 -6.87 -0.84
C MET A 80 -3.69 -8.05 -0.74
N THR A 81 -3.21 -9.13 -0.13
CA THR A 81 -4.05 -10.25 0.31
C THR A 81 -4.14 -10.23 1.83
N THR A 82 -5.34 -9.98 2.35
CA THR A 82 -5.64 -9.95 3.78
C THR A 82 -6.31 -11.23 4.24
N PHE A 83 -6.15 -11.56 5.53
CA PHE A 83 -6.73 -12.76 6.15
C PHE A 83 -8.26 -12.78 6.14
N THR A 84 -8.91 -11.61 6.06
CA THR A 84 -10.37 -11.46 6.03
C THR A 84 -10.98 -11.76 4.65
N GLY A 85 -10.14 -12.03 3.64
CA GLY A 85 -10.54 -12.62 2.37
C GLY A 85 -11.77 -11.95 1.76
N GLY A 86 -11.73 -10.63 1.55
CA GLY A 86 -12.73 -9.87 0.79
C GLY A 86 -14.18 -10.31 1.02
N SER A 87 -14.53 -10.67 2.24
CA SER A 87 -15.89 -11.09 2.55
C SER A 87 -16.68 -9.82 2.79
N SER A 88 -17.57 -9.49 1.85
CA SER A 88 -18.79 -8.79 2.18
C SER A 88 -19.57 -9.69 3.16
N GLY A 89 -19.13 -9.72 4.40
CA GLY A 89 -19.75 -10.45 5.50
C GLY A 89 -20.90 -9.61 6.06
N PRO A 90 -22.05 -10.23 6.35
CA PRO A 90 -23.20 -9.53 6.91
C PRO A 90 -22.91 -9.13 8.35
N ASP A 91 -23.26 -7.89 8.70
CA ASP A 91 -23.55 -7.38 10.05
C ASP A 91 -23.24 -8.28 11.27
N ASP A 92 -21.99 -8.36 11.72
CA ASP A 92 -21.68 -8.57 13.14
C ASP A 92 -20.25 -8.14 13.57
N GLY A 93 -20.22 -7.04 14.34
CA GLY A 93 -19.52 -6.99 15.63
C GLY A 93 -17.99 -7.08 15.65
N TYR A 94 -17.38 -5.92 15.94
CA TYR A 94 -16.05 -5.72 16.53
C TYR A 94 -14.83 -5.98 15.62
N TRP A 95 -14.38 -4.88 15.00
CA TRP A 95 -12.96 -4.68 14.67
C TRP A 95 -12.48 -3.30 15.15
N TRP A 96 -12.62 -3.07 16.46
CA TRP A 96 -11.75 -2.31 17.35
C TRP A 96 -12.21 -2.49 18.80
#